data_AF-A0A150FYF4-F1
#
_entry.id   AF-A0A150FYF4-F1
#
_cell.length_a   1.000
_cell.length_b   1.000
_cell.length_c   1.000
_cell.angle_alpha   90.00
_cell.angle_beta   90.00
_cell.angle_gamma   90.00
#
_symmetry.space_group_name_H-M   'P 1'
#
loop_
_entity.id
_entity.type
_entity.pdbx_description
1 polymer ?
#
loop_
_entity_poly.entity_id
_entity_poly.type
_entity_poly.pdbx_seq_one_letter_code
_entity_poly.pdbx_strand_id
1 'polypeptide(L)'
;MASSTGLSSLDGDIQDLNTQICKVESQIAEVEKELSKPSISDEEKKHLRKEKEQLREEKLLLRKKEEQLRKKEEQLREEKLLLLKEKLNGAHHRVLSGACRVIPTLLLVSQLFVKARNREASLYNAYSAIVGVYGAIRDAPATKWLAADLAAFTHMPLLAMAWGVAVLIVCPLVLYFQNFWGQ
;
A
#
# COMPACT_ATOMS: atom_id res chain seq x y z
N MET A 1 8.41 -0.72 11.94
CA MET A 1 8.57 -1.42 10.65
C MET A 1 8.67 -2.94 10.84
N ALA A 2 7.76 -3.58 11.59
CA ALA A 2 7.96 -4.95 12.09
C ALA A 2 7.08 -6.04 11.45
N SER A 3 6.40 -5.77 10.33
CA SER A 3 5.33 -6.67 9.83
C SER A 3 5.69 -7.52 8.59
N SER A 4 6.80 -7.26 7.90
CA SER A 4 7.18 -8.05 6.71
C SER A 4 7.80 -9.40 7.03
N THR A 5 8.50 -9.54 8.17
CA THR A 5 9.26 -10.74 8.52
C THR A 5 8.39 -11.95 8.92
N GLY A 6 7.17 -11.70 9.42
CA GLY A 6 6.29 -12.77 9.91
C GLY A 6 5.69 -13.65 8.81
N LEU A 7 5.33 -13.08 7.66
CA LEU A 7 4.73 -13.86 6.56
C LEU A 7 5.78 -14.73 5.84
N SER A 8 6.98 -14.20 5.61
CA SER A 8 8.06 -14.97 5.00
C SER A 8 8.52 -16.12 5.88
N SER A 9 8.42 -15.97 7.21
CA SER A 9 8.72 -17.06 8.15
C SER A 9 7.68 -18.18 8.06
N LEU A 10 6.39 -17.84 8.02
CA LEU A 10 5.30 -18.83 7.94
C LEU A 10 5.31 -19.63 6.64
N ASP A 11 5.61 -18.99 5.52
CA ASP A 11 5.69 -19.67 4.22
C ASP A 11 6.84 -20.70 4.19
N GLY A 12 7.97 -20.37 4.83
CA GLY A 12 9.07 -21.31 5.05
C GLY A 12 8.66 -22.50 5.93
N ASP A 13 7.95 -22.25 7.03
CA ASP A 13 7.46 -23.31 7.93
C ASP A 13 6.45 -24.25 7.23
N ILE A 14 5.57 -23.70 6.38
CA ILE A 14 4.61 -24.49 5.58
C ILE A 14 5.35 -25.35 4.55
N GLN A 15 6.39 -24.81 3.89
CA GLN A 15 7.21 -25.58 2.95
C GLN A 15 7.98 -26.71 3.65
N ASP A 16 8.53 -26.46 4.84
CA ASP A 16 9.22 -27.49 5.61
C ASP A 16 8.25 -28.61 6.04
N LEU A 17 7.06 -28.26 6.55
CA LEU A 17 6.01 -29.24 6.86
C LEU A 17 5.61 -30.07 5.64
N ASN A 18 5.45 -29.45 4.47
CA ASN A 18 5.16 -30.16 3.23
C ASN A 18 6.28 -31.15 2.87
N THR A 19 7.53 -30.76 3.04
CA THR A 19 8.68 -31.63 2.84
C THR A 19 8.67 -32.81 3.80
N GLN A 20 8.33 -32.59 5.08
CA GLN A 20 8.17 -33.66 6.07
C GLN A 20 7.01 -34.61 5.71
N ILE A 21 5.87 -34.08 5.27
CA ILE A 21 4.73 -34.89 4.81
C ILE A 21 5.13 -35.78 3.64
N CYS A 22 5.85 -35.26 2.65
CA CYS A 22 6.34 -36.04 1.51
C CYS A 22 7.31 -37.15 1.94
N LYS A 23 8.17 -36.90 2.93
CA LYS A 23 9.07 -37.93 3.49
C LYS A 23 8.28 -39.06 4.15
N VAL A 24 7.31 -38.73 5.00
CA VAL A 24 6.45 -39.71 5.67
C VAL A 24 5.60 -40.50 4.66
N GLU A 25 5.08 -39.83 3.63
CA GLU A 25 4.38 -40.51 2.52
C GLU A 25 5.28 -41.52 1.80
N SER A 26 6.54 -41.17 1.57
CA SER A 26 7.51 -42.08 0.95
C SER A 26 7.81 -43.28 1.85
N GLN A 27 7.96 -43.08 3.16
CA GLN A 27 8.14 -44.16 4.12
C GLN A 27 6.93 -45.11 4.17
N ILE A 28 5.71 -44.57 4.15
CA ILE A 28 4.49 -45.39 4.09
C ILE A 28 4.47 -46.25 2.82
N ALA A 29 4.84 -45.68 1.67
CA ALA A 29 4.91 -46.41 0.41
C ALA A 29 5.97 -47.52 0.43
N GLU A 30 7.11 -47.28 1.08
CA GLU A 30 8.15 -48.28 1.28
C GLU A 30 7.66 -49.43 2.16
N VAL A 31 7.06 -49.14 3.31
CA VAL A 31 6.47 -50.15 4.20
C VAL A 31 5.34 -50.94 3.51
N GLU A 32 4.54 -50.28 2.66
CA GLU A 32 3.54 -50.96 1.82
C GLU A 32 4.17 -51.93 0.82
N LYS A 33 5.28 -51.51 0.18
CA LYS A 33 6.04 -52.37 -0.72
C LYS A 33 6.63 -53.56 0.02
N GLU A 34 7.13 -53.36 1.24
CA GLU A 34 7.59 -54.45 2.08
C GLU A 34 6.45 -55.41 2.39
N LEU A 35 5.31 -54.94 2.91
CA LEU A 35 4.14 -55.77 3.20
C LEU A 35 3.60 -56.57 2.01
N SER A 36 3.92 -56.17 0.77
CA SER A 36 3.53 -56.89 -0.44
C SER A 36 4.43 -58.08 -0.79
N LYS A 37 5.61 -58.21 -0.15
CA LYS A 37 6.54 -59.33 -0.40
C LYS A 37 5.95 -60.64 0.18
N PRO A 38 5.91 -61.74 -0.60
CA PRO A 38 5.27 -63.00 -0.18
C PRO A 38 6.07 -63.80 0.87
N SER A 39 7.33 -63.43 1.14
CA SER A 39 8.27 -64.21 1.99
C SER A 39 8.37 -63.71 3.43
N ILE A 40 7.46 -62.86 3.89
CA ILE A 40 7.54 -62.19 5.19
C ILE A 40 6.88 -63.04 6.28
N SER A 41 7.52 -63.10 7.45
CA SER A 41 6.96 -63.76 8.64
C SER A 41 5.72 -63.02 9.19
N ASP A 42 4.79 -63.73 9.82
CA ASP A 42 3.59 -63.11 10.42
C ASP A 42 3.93 -62.08 11.51
N GLU A 43 5.03 -62.27 12.23
CA GLU A 43 5.56 -61.37 13.26
C GLU A 43 6.07 -60.07 12.62
N GLU A 44 6.85 -60.16 11.55
CA GLU A 44 7.33 -59.01 10.77
C GLU A 44 6.16 -58.24 10.14
N LYS A 45 5.17 -58.96 9.61
CA LYS A 45 3.95 -58.37 9.05
C LYS A 45 3.15 -57.59 10.10
N LYS A 46 3.07 -58.08 11.34
CA LYS A 46 2.45 -57.36 12.45
C LYS A 46 3.25 -56.11 12.83
N HIS A 47 4.59 -56.19 12.83
CA HIS A 47 5.46 -55.04 13.09
C HIS A 47 5.25 -53.95 12.04
N LEU A 48 5.37 -54.28 10.75
CA LEU A 48 5.20 -53.35 9.63
C LEU A 48 3.81 -52.70 9.60
N ARG A 49 2.76 -53.42 10.03
CA ARG A 49 1.41 -52.85 10.16
C ARG A 49 1.33 -51.77 11.25
N LYS A 50 1.96 -52.00 12.40
CA LYS A 50 2.02 -51.01 13.49
C LYS A 50 2.83 -49.79 13.08
N GLU A 51 3.98 -50.00 12.45
CA GLU A 51 4.84 -48.92 11.95
C GLU A 51 4.10 -48.06 10.91
N LYS A 52 3.39 -48.70 9.97
CA LYS A 52 2.54 -47.99 9.00
C LYS A 52 1.44 -47.17 9.67
N GLU A 53 0.84 -47.67 10.74
CA GLU A 53 -0.20 -46.97 11.49
C GLU A 53 0.37 -45.73 12.20
N GLN A 54 1.54 -45.86 12.84
CA GLN A 54 2.27 -44.74 13.44
C GLN A 54 2.62 -43.66 12.41
N LEU A 55 3.15 -44.03 11.24
CA LEU A 55 3.45 -43.08 10.16
C LEU A 55 2.20 -42.37 9.66
N ARG A 56 1.04 -43.04 9.63
CA ARG A 56 -0.24 -42.40 9.26
C ARG A 56 -0.71 -41.40 10.30
N GLU A 57 -0.53 -41.70 11.58
CA GLU A 57 -0.83 -40.76 12.68
C GLU A 57 0.10 -39.53 12.62
N GLU A 58 1.40 -39.74 12.39
CA GLU A 58 2.36 -38.66 12.23
C GLU A 58 1.99 -37.75 11.04
N LYS A 59 1.66 -38.36 9.89
CA LYS A 59 1.19 -37.62 8.71
C LYS A 59 -0.05 -36.77 9.01
N LEU A 60 -1.02 -37.32 9.75
CA LEU A 60 -2.22 -36.58 10.17
C LEU A 60 -1.87 -35.41 11.08
N LEU A 61 -0.93 -35.59 12.01
CA LEU A 61 -0.45 -34.52 12.88
C LEU A 61 0.21 -33.39 12.07
N LEU A 62 1.07 -33.74 11.11
CA LEU A 62 1.73 -32.75 10.24
C LEU A 62 0.72 -31.95 9.42
N ARG A 63 -0.31 -32.61 8.84
CA ARG A 63 -1.39 -31.92 8.12
C ARG A 63 -2.19 -30.97 9.01
N LYS A 64 -2.46 -31.35 10.25
CA LYS A 64 -3.12 -30.46 11.23
C LYS A 64 -2.27 -29.22 11.53
N LYS A 65 -0.95 -29.39 11.68
CA LYS A 65 -0.02 -28.26 11.89
C LYS A 65 0.00 -27.35 10.66
N GLU A 66 0.05 -27.91 9.46
CA GLU A 66 0.02 -27.15 8.21
C GLU A 66 -1.25 -26.31 8.09
N GLU A 67 -2.42 -26.89 8.39
CA GLU A 67 -3.70 -26.17 8.36
C GLU A 67 -3.73 -25.02 9.38
N GLN A 68 -3.17 -25.23 10.58
CA GLN A 68 -3.04 -24.16 11.58
C GLN A 68 -2.15 -23.02 11.11
N LEU A 69 -1.05 -23.31 10.43
CA LEU A 69 -0.17 -22.27 9.88
C LEU A 69 -0.87 -21.48 8.77
N ARG A 70 -1.58 -22.15 7.87
CA ARG A 70 -2.38 -21.49 6.80
C ARG A 70 -3.43 -20.54 7.37
N LYS A 71 -4.14 -20.94 8.44
CA LYS A 71 -5.11 -20.08 9.13
C LYS A 71 -4.45 -18.84 9.74
N LYS A 72 -3.27 -18.99 10.36
CA LYS A 72 -2.50 -17.86 10.89
C LYS A 72 -2.02 -16.92 9.78
N GLU A 73 -1.60 -17.48 8.65
CA GLU A 73 -1.19 -16.70 7.50
C GLU A 73 -2.33 -15.85 6.94
N GLU A 74 -3.53 -16.43 6.81
CA GLU A 74 -4.74 -15.75 6.36
C GLU A 74 -5.12 -14.59 7.31
N GLN A 75 -5.13 -14.84 8.63
CA GLN A 75 -5.36 -13.79 9.63
C GLN A 75 -4.37 -12.63 9.50
N LEU A 76 -3.08 -12.92 9.33
CA LEU A 76 -2.06 -11.87 9.15
C LEU A 76 -2.24 -11.09 7.84
N ARG A 77 -2.75 -11.73 6.78
CA ARG A 77 -3.07 -11.04 5.52
C ARG A 77 -4.27 -10.11 5.70
N GLU A 78 -5.31 -10.55 6.39
CA GLU A 78 -6.49 -9.73 6.71
C GLU A 78 -6.12 -8.51 7.57
N GLU A 79 -5.34 -8.70 8.64
CA GLU A 79 -4.87 -7.61 9.49
C GLU A 79 -4.07 -6.57 8.71
N LYS A 80 -3.20 -7.01 7.79
CA LYS A 80 -2.45 -6.10 6.91
C LYS A 80 -3.35 -5.30 5.99
N LEU A 81 -4.38 -5.93 5.42
CA LEU A 81 -5.35 -5.25 4.56
C LEU A 81 -6.14 -4.20 5.34
N LEU A 82 -6.57 -4.52 6.57
CA LEU A 82 -7.25 -3.57 7.44
C LEU A 82 -6.37 -2.36 7.76
N LEU A 83 -5.11 -2.59 8.16
CA LEU A 83 -4.15 -1.52 8.45
C LEU A 83 -3.86 -0.64 7.22
N LEU A 84 -3.81 -1.23 6.02
CA LEU A 84 -3.65 -0.47 4.77
C LEU A 84 -4.89 0.40 4.48
N LYS A 85 -6.09 -0.15 4.68
CA LYS A 85 -7.36 0.58 4.50
C LYS A 85 -7.48 1.75 5.47
N GLU A 86 -7.11 1.57 6.74
CA GLU A 86 -7.07 2.63 7.74
C GLU A 86 -6.09 3.74 7.37
N LYS A 87 -4.88 3.40 6.92
CA LYS A 87 -3.89 4.37 6.47
C LYS A 87 -4.38 5.17 5.26
N LEU A 88 -5.03 4.51 4.31
CA LEU A 88 -5.61 5.16 3.14
C LEU A 88 -6.69 6.16 3.56
N ASN A 89 -7.65 5.73 4.40
CA ASN A 89 -8.71 6.59 4.90
C ASN A 89 -8.17 7.79 5.70
N GLY A 90 -7.15 7.57 6.53
CA GLY A 90 -6.46 8.64 7.25
C GLY A 90 -5.71 9.62 6.33
N ALA A 91 -5.17 9.15 5.21
CA ALA A 91 -4.55 10.01 4.20
C ALA A 91 -5.58 10.85 3.45
N HIS A 92 -6.71 10.26 3.03
CA HIS A 92 -7.81 10.98 2.38
C HIS A 92 -8.36 12.10 3.28
N HIS A 93 -8.51 11.87 4.58
CA HIS A 93 -8.93 12.91 5.51
C HIS A 93 -7.92 14.07 5.61
N ARG A 94 -6.61 13.80 5.57
CA ARG A 94 -5.60 14.87 5.57
C ARG A 94 -5.61 15.67 4.26
N VAL A 95 -5.80 15.02 3.12
CA VAL A 95 -5.86 15.67 1.81
C VAL A 95 -7.11 16.55 1.70
N LEU A 96 -8.28 16.06 2.12
CA LEU A 96 -9.53 16.84 2.13
C LEU A 96 -9.47 18.01 3.12
N SER A 97 -8.85 17.81 4.30
CA SER A 97 -8.62 18.89 5.27
C SER A 97 -7.69 19.99 4.73
N GLY A 98 -6.68 19.62 3.92
CA GLY A 98 -5.81 20.56 3.23
C GLY A 98 -6.53 21.31 2.09
N ALA A 99 -7.27 20.60 1.26
CA ALA A 99 -8.00 21.18 0.12
C ALA A 99 -9.06 22.20 0.55
N CYS A 100 -9.75 21.97 1.68
CA CYS A 100 -10.71 22.91 2.26
C CYS A 100 -10.08 24.27 2.66
N ARG A 101 -8.77 24.34 2.90
CA ARG A 101 -8.10 25.62 3.19
C ARG A 101 -7.70 26.38 1.93
N VAL A 102 -7.35 25.66 0.85
CA VAL A 102 -6.80 26.26 -0.37
C VAL A 102 -7.89 26.79 -1.29
N ILE A 103 -9.04 26.10 -1.37
CA ILE A 103 -10.14 26.47 -2.28
C ILE A 103 -10.74 27.87 -1.97
N PRO A 104 -11.05 28.23 -0.71
CA PRO A 104 -11.58 29.57 -0.40
C PRO A 104 -10.60 30.70 -0.71
N THR A 105 -9.30 30.48 -0.47
CA THR A 105 -8.26 31.47 -0.78
C THR A 105 -8.11 31.70 -2.28
N LEU A 106 -8.14 30.65 -3.11
CA LEU A 106 -8.08 30.80 -4.57
C LEU A 106 -9.33 31.50 -5.12
N LEU A 107 -10.50 31.25 -4.54
CA LEU A 107 -11.75 31.95 -4.85
C LEU A 107 -11.69 33.44 -4.47
N LEU A 108 -11.09 33.79 -3.34
CA LEU A 108 -10.90 35.19 -2.95
C LEU A 108 -9.92 35.91 -3.89
N VAL A 109 -8.82 35.26 -4.28
CA VAL A 109 -7.85 35.83 -5.22
C VAL A 109 -8.48 36.06 -6.60
N SER A 110 -9.28 35.13 -7.10
CA SER A 110 -9.98 35.31 -8.39
C SER A 110 -11.04 36.41 -8.33
N GLN A 111 -11.80 36.54 -7.24
CA GLN A 111 -12.73 37.64 -7.05
C GLN A 111 -12.03 39.01 -6.96
N LEU A 112 -10.88 39.09 -6.29
CA LEU A 112 -10.07 40.32 -6.26
C LEU A 112 -9.56 40.68 -7.66
N PHE A 113 -9.14 39.70 -8.45
CA PHE A 113 -8.68 39.92 -9.82
C PHE A 113 -9.80 40.44 -10.73
N VAL A 114 -11.00 39.86 -10.65
CA VAL A 114 -12.18 40.33 -11.41
C VAL A 114 -12.57 41.74 -10.97
N LYS A 115 -12.55 42.03 -9.67
CA LYS A 115 -12.89 43.36 -9.13
C LYS A 115 -11.85 44.43 -9.53
N ALA A 116 -10.57 44.06 -9.62
CA ALA A 116 -9.49 44.92 -10.10
C ALA A 116 -9.51 45.14 -11.63
N ARG A 117 -10.15 44.25 -12.40
CA ARG A 117 -10.30 44.42 -13.86
C ARG A 117 -11.43 45.40 -14.22
N ASN A 118 -12.47 45.49 -13.39
CA ASN A 118 -13.67 46.33 -13.64
C ASN A 118 -13.54 47.78 -13.15
N ARG A 119 -12.58 48.06 -12.28
CA ARG A 119 -12.14 49.42 -11.99
C ARG A 119 -10.82 49.55 -12.70
N GLU A 120 -10.54 50.60 -13.45
CA GLU A 120 -9.23 50.87 -14.07
C GLU A 120 -8.13 51.15 -13.01
N ALA A 121 -8.12 50.41 -11.91
CA ALA A 121 -7.07 50.40 -10.94
C ALA A 121 -5.87 49.71 -11.60
N SER A 122 -4.76 50.44 -11.66
CA SER A 122 -3.47 49.94 -12.13
C SER A 122 -3.22 48.54 -11.57
N LEU A 123 -2.99 47.59 -12.50
CA LEU A 123 -2.61 46.20 -12.21
C LEU A 123 -1.50 46.09 -11.15
N TYR A 124 -0.68 47.14 -11.01
CA TYR A 124 0.38 47.26 -10.01
C TYR A 124 -0.13 47.24 -8.57
N ASN A 125 -1.25 47.90 -8.26
CA ASN A 125 -1.80 47.91 -6.89
C ASN A 125 -2.45 46.57 -6.52
N ALA A 126 -3.10 45.92 -7.49
CA ALA A 126 -3.62 44.57 -7.30
C ALA A 126 -2.48 43.55 -7.12
N TYR A 127 -1.40 43.69 -7.89
CA TYR A 127 -0.20 42.87 -7.75
C TYR A 127 0.48 43.04 -6.39
N SER A 128 0.69 44.28 -5.93
CA SER A 128 1.27 44.57 -4.62
C SER A 128 0.43 44.00 -3.47
N ALA A 129 -0.90 44.08 -3.55
CA ALA A 129 -1.79 43.48 -2.56
C ALA A 129 -1.71 41.94 -2.55
N ILE A 130 -1.65 41.29 -3.71
CA ILE A 130 -1.48 39.84 -3.82
C ILE A 130 -0.13 39.41 -3.26
N VAL A 131 0.96 40.10 -3.61
CA VAL A 131 2.31 39.82 -3.09
C VAL A 131 2.38 40.00 -1.57
N GLY A 132 1.72 41.01 -1.01
CA GLY A 132 1.61 41.21 0.44
C GLY A 132 0.90 40.05 1.15
N VAL A 133 -0.20 39.55 0.58
CA VAL A 133 -0.93 38.38 1.11
C VAL A 133 -0.06 37.12 1.02
N TYR A 134 0.68 36.91 -0.07
CA TYR A 134 1.62 35.79 -0.21
C TYR A 134 2.79 35.87 0.78
N GLY A 135 3.31 37.07 1.05
CA GLY A 135 4.35 37.30 2.07
C GLY A 135 3.88 36.88 3.46
N ALA A 136 2.67 37.27 3.86
CA ALA A 136 2.09 36.89 5.15
C ALA A 136 1.85 35.38 5.31
N ILE A 137 1.58 34.66 4.21
CA ILE A 137 1.39 33.20 4.21
C ILE A 137 2.75 32.45 4.31
N ARG A 138 3.81 33.02 3.76
CA ARG A 138 5.17 32.45 3.79
C ARG A 138 5.76 32.43 5.21
N ASP A 139 5.39 33.41 6.05
CA ASP A 139 5.87 33.51 7.43
C ASP A 139 5.04 32.68 8.43
N ALA A 140 3.97 32.01 7.98
CA ALA A 140 3.21 31.09 8.80
C ALA A 140 4.00 29.78 9.05
N PRO A 141 4.17 29.31 10.29
CA PRO A 141 5.07 28.20 10.63
C PRO A 141 4.68 26.84 10.01
N ALA A 142 3.49 26.72 9.41
CA ALA A 142 2.95 25.48 8.86
C ALA A 142 3.29 25.21 7.37
N THR A 143 3.97 26.13 6.66
CA THR A 143 4.16 26.05 5.20
C THR A 143 5.61 25.81 4.76
N LYS A 144 6.56 25.57 5.69
CA LYS A 144 7.99 25.35 5.36
C LYS A 144 8.27 24.22 4.37
N TRP A 145 7.38 23.24 4.23
CA TRP A 145 7.53 22.11 3.29
C TRP A 145 7.20 22.47 1.83
N LEU A 146 6.42 23.53 1.58
CA LEU A 146 6.09 24.01 0.23
C LEU A 146 7.11 25.02 -0.33
N ALA A 147 7.96 25.59 0.54
CA ALA A 147 8.94 26.60 0.15
C ALA A 147 10.13 26.02 -0.64
N ALA A 148 10.45 24.74 -0.46
CA ALA A 148 11.56 24.09 -1.14
C ALA A 148 11.29 23.82 -2.63
N ASP A 149 10.06 23.40 -2.98
CA ASP A 149 9.71 23.10 -4.37
C ASP A 149 9.47 24.35 -5.24
N LEU A 150 9.04 25.46 -4.63
CA LEU A 150 8.80 26.72 -5.35
C LEU A 150 10.07 27.56 -5.58
N ALA A 151 11.14 27.34 -4.82
CA ALA A 151 12.40 28.08 -4.99
C ALA A 151 13.06 27.81 -6.35
N ALA A 152 12.83 26.64 -6.95
CA ALA A 152 13.37 26.26 -8.26
C ALA A 152 12.76 27.04 -9.45
N PHE A 153 11.68 27.80 -9.25
CA PHE A 153 10.90 28.41 -10.34
C PHE A 153 11.14 29.92 -10.54
N THR A 154 12.00 30.55 -9.74
CA THR A 154 12.06 32.03 -9.61
C THR A 154 12.98 32.75 -10.60
N HIS A 155 13.59 32.07 -11.59
CA HIS A 155 14.67 32.66 -12.41
C HIS A 155 14.36 33.03 -13.88
N MET A 156 13.09 33.11 -14.34
CA MET A 156 12.77 33.55 -15.71
C MET A 156 11.50 34.42 -15.78
N PRO A 157 11.59 35.77 -15.87
CA PRO A 157 10.49 36.61 -15.41
C PRO A 157 9.37 36.95 -16.41
N LEU A 158 9.47 36.63 -17.72
CA LEU A 158 8.44 37.12 -18.67
C LEU A 158 7.78 36.04 -19.55
N LEU A 159 8.48 34.98 -19.98
CA LEU A 159 7.87 33.86 -20.72
C LEU A 159 7.19 32.83 -19.79
N ALA A 160 7.63 32.73 -18.52
CA ALA A 160 7.06 31.82 -17.53
C ALA A 160 5.70 32.26 -16.98
N MET A 161 5.30 33.53 -17.10
CA MET A 161 3.98 34.00 -16.65
C MET A 161 2.87 33.57 -17.62
N ALA A 162 3.12 33.61 -18.93
CA ALA A 162 2.17 33.13 -19.94
C ALA A 162 2.05 31.59 -19.92
N TRP A 163 3.17 30.88 -19.75
CA TRP A 163 3.17 29.42 -19.59
C TRP A 163 2.68 28.96 -18.23
N GLY A 164 2.99 29.67 -17.14
CA GLY A 164 2.56 29.33 -15.79
C GLY A 164 1.06 29.43 -15.60
N VAL A 165 0.42 30.46 -16.18
CA VAL A 165 -1.04 30.58 -16.17
C VAL A 165 -1.70 29.55 -17.09
N ALA A 166 -1.10 29.24 -18.25
CA ALA A 166 -1.58 28.17 -19.12
C ALA A 166 -1.46 26.78 -18.48
N VAL A 167 -0.36 26.49 -17.79
CA VAL A 167 -0.13 25.21 -17.09
C VAL A 167 -1.02 25.11 -15.84
N LEU A 168 -1.22 26.18 -15.07
CA LEU A 168 -2.10 26.15 -13.90
C LEU A 168 -3.59 26.03 -14.24
N ILE A 169 -4.01 26.46 -15.43
CA ILE A 169 -5.40 26.31 -15.89
C ILE A 169 -5.62 24.98 -16.63
N VAL A 170 -4.65 24.53 -17.45
CA VAL A 170 -4.81 23.33 -18.28
C VAL A 170 -4.47 22.04 -17.51
N CYS A 171 -3.53 22.05 -16.57
CA CYS A 171 -3.08 20.84 -15.88
C CYS A 171 -4.13 20.22 -14.93
N PRO A 172 -4.96 20.99 -14.18
CA PRO A 172 -6.06 20.40 -13.41
C PRO A 172 -7.14 19.76 -14.29
N LEU A 173 -7.44 20.33 -15.46
CA LEU A 173 -8.45 19.82 -16.39
C LEU A 173 -8.02 18.50 -17.05
N VAL A 174 -6.73 18.35 -17.37
CA VAL A 174 -6.19 17.10 -17.95
C VAL A 174 -6.17 15.97 -16.91
N LEU A 175 -5.83 16.26 -15.65
CA LEU A 175 -5.90 15.27 -14.56
C LEU A 175 -7.34 14.90 -14.16
N TYR A 176 -8.31 15.80 -14.38
CA TYR A 176 -9.73 15.49 -14.18
C TYR A 176 -10.30 14.63 -15.31
N PHE A 177 -9.89 14.86 -16.55
CA PHE A 177 -10.35 14.08 -17.71
C PHE A 177 -9.79 12.65 -17.74
N GLN A 178 -8.55 12.41 -17.31
CA GLN A 178 -7.98 11.06 -17.23
C GLN A 178 -8.62 10.18 -16.14
N ASN A 179 -9.14 10.76 -15.06
CA ASN A 179 -9.83 10.01 -14.00
C ASN A 179 -11.32 9.75 -14.29
N PHE A 180 -11.93 10.43 -15.28
CA PHE A 180 -13.37 10.34 -15.55
C PHE A 180 -13.75 9.34 -16.66
N TRP A 181 -12.82 8.97 -17.55
CA TRP A 181 -13.06 7.98 -18.64
C TRP A 181 -12.35 6.64 -18.45
N GLY A 182 -11.69 6.43 -17.30
CA GLY A 182 -10.93 5.22 -16.97
C GLY A 182 -11.64 4.24 -16.02
N GLN A 183 -12.98 4.22 -16.03
CA GLN A 183 -13.82 3.18 -15.39
C GLN A 183 -14.77 2.57 -16.42
#